data_AF-A0A2A3MYP3-F1
#
_entry.id   AF-A0A2A3MYP3-F1
#
_cell.length_a   1.000
_cell.length_b   1.000
_cell.length_c   1.000
_cell.angle_alpha   90.00
_cell.angle_beta   90.00
_cell.angle_gamma   90.00
#
_symmetry.space_group_name_H-M   'P 1'
#
loop_
_entity.id
_entity.type
_entity.pdbx_description
1 polymer ?
#
loop_
_entity_poly.entity_id
_entity_poly.type
_entity_poly.pdbx_seq_one_letter_code
_entity_poly.pdbx_strand_id
1 'polypeptide(L)' 'MDEHFFAHAEFRIGGKVIRPATGTLTKVGRPKSDDPKQQVTLRLDAAVLDGFRATGPGWQSRINAELRKALGL' A
#
# COMPACT_ATOMS: atom_id res chain seq x y z
N MET A 1 13.76 -15.75 -12.78
CA MET A 1 14.24 -16.00 -11.41
C MET A 1 15.75 -16.02 -11.54
N ASP A 2 16.40 -14.86 -11.40
CA ASP A 2 17.83 -14.73 -11.70
C ASP A 2 18.70 -15.13 -10.51
N GLU A 3 19.83 -15.73 -10.80
CA GLU A 3 20.78 -16.31 -9.85
C GLU A 3 21.34 -15.28 -8.84
N HIS A 4 21.25 -13.99 -9.17
CA HIS A 4 21.57 -12.86 -8.30
C HIS A 4 20.63 -12.72 -7.08
N PHE A 5 19.44 -13.33 -7.10
CA PHE A 5 18.46 -13.28 -6.01
C PHE A 5 18.92 -14.02 -4.75
N PHE A 6 19.67 -15.12 -4.92
CA PHE A 6 20.10 -15.99 -3.82
C PHE A 6 21.47 -15.62 -3.22
N ALA A 7 22.20 -14.68 -3.82
CA ALA A 7 23.56 -14.28 -3.39
C ALA A 7 23.59 -13.57 -2.02
N HIS A 8 22.47 -12.99 -1.58
CA HIS A 8 22.39 -12.07 -0.43
C HIS A 8 21.82 -12.70 0.85
N ALA A 9 21.49 -14.00 0.84
CA ALA A 9 20.92 -14.68 1.98
C ALA A 9 21.95 -14.93 3.10
N GLU A 10 21.53 -14.73 4.35
CA GLU A 10 22.31 -15.08 5.54
C GLU A 10 22.58 -16.60 5.56
N PHE A 11 23.84 -16.99 5.76
CA PHE A 11 24.22 -18.40 5.85
C PHE A 11 24.59 -18.74 7.30
N ARG A 12 23.77 -19.61 7.91
CA ARG A 12 23.97 -20.16 9.25
C ARG A 12 24.13 -21.67 9.17
N ILE A 13 25.11 -22.21 9.88
CA ILE A 13 25.22 -23.65 10.17
C ILE A 13 25.26 -23.81 11.69
N GLY A 14 24.38 -24.65 12.25
CA GLY A 14 24.40 -25.00 13.68
C GLY A 14 24.27 -23.82 14.64
N GLY A 15 23.56 -22.74 14.24
CA GLY A 15 23.39 -21.54 15.06
C GLY A 15 24.53 -20.52 14.98
N LYS A 16 25.61 -20.80 14.24
CA LYS A 16 26.72 -19.84 14.02
C LYS A 16 26.58 -19.16 12.66
N VAL A 17 26.55 -17.82 12.66
CA VAL A 17 26.53 -16.99 11.44
C VAL A 17 27.92 -17.02 10.81
N ILE A 18 28.01 -17.55 9.59
CA ILE A 18 29.27 -17.62 8.82
C ILE A 18 29.44 -16.40 7.92
N ARG A 19 28.31 -15.83 7.45
CA ARG A 19 28.25 -14.54 6.75
C ARG A 19 26.93 -13.82 7.09
N PRO A 20 26.97 -12.54 7.53
CA PRO A 20 25.75 -11.75 7.70
C PRO A 20 25.13 -11.47 6.32
N ALA A 21 23.80 -11.33 6.26
CA ALA A 21 23.17 -10.81 5.06
C ALA A 21 23.56 -9.35 4.86
N THR A 22 23.98 -8.99 3.64
CA THR A 22 24.33 -7.61 3.28
C THR A 22 23.31 -7.10 2.27
N GLY A 23 22.70 -5.95 2.56
CA GLY A 23 21.82 -5.22 1.63
C GLY A 23 20.34 -5.14 2.03
N THR A 24 19.57 -4.47 1.17
CA THR A 24 18.18 -4.01 1.32
C THR A 24 17.12 -5.13 1.39
N LEU A 25 17.45 -6.33 1.88
CA LEU A 25 16.44 -7.37 2.15
C LEU A 25 15.60 -7.03 3.41
N THR A 26 15.93 -5.95 4.13
CA THR A 26 15.23 -5.54 5.34
C THR A 26 13.93 -4.76 5.07
N LYS A 27 13.76 -4.19 3.87
CA LYS A 27 12.54 -3.45 3.49
C LYS A 27 11.72 -4.24 2.47
N VAL A 28 11.13 -5.34 2.92
CA VAL A 28 10.09 -6.09 2.17
C VAL A 28 8.77 -5.33 2.28
N GLY A 29 8.68 -4.15 1.65
CA GLY A 29 7.48 -3.32 1.61
C GLY A 29 7.17 -2.87 0.20
N ARG A 30 5.88 -2.66 -0.11
CA ARG A 30 5.49 -1.97 -1.36
C ARG A 30 6.22 -0.62 -1.41
N PRO A 31 6.87 -0.26 -2.52
CA PRO A 31 7.45 1.06 -2.69
C PRO A 31 6.43 2.15 -2.30
N LYS A 32 6.89 3.15 -1.54
CA LYS A 32 6.02 4.28 -1.18
C LYS A 32 5.55 4.93 -2.48
N SER A 33 4.23 5.10 -2.62
CA SER A 33 3.67 5.81 -3.77
C SER A 33 4.05 7.28 -3.69
N ASP A 34 4.43 7.87 -4.82
CA ASP A 34 4.80 9.29 -4.91
C ASP A 34 3.59 10.22 -4.65
N ASP A 35 2.37 9.77 -4.98
CA ASP A 35 1.12 10.49 -4.73
C ASP A 35 0.09 9.60 -3.99
N PRO A 36 0.23 9.42 -2.67
CA PRO A 36 -0.70 8.65 -1.88
C PRO A 36 -1.97 9.46 -1.58
N LYS A 37 -3.12 8.77 -1.52
CA LYS A 37 -4.37 9.38 -1.03
C LYS A 37 -4.15 9.94 0.37
N GLN A 38 -4.52 11.20 0.58
CA GLN A 38 -4.42 11.85 1.88
C GLN A 38 -5.63 11.46 2.74
N GLN A 39 -5.36 10.95 3.95
CA GLN A 39 -6.41 10.73 4.93
C GLN A 39 -6.80 12.07 5.56
N VAL A 40 -8.06 12.45 5.40
CA VAL A 40 -8.61 13.69 5.98
C VAL A 40 -9.85 13.39 6.81
N THR A 41 -10.11 14.20 7.83
CA THR A 41 -11.34 14.15 8.62
C THR A 41 -12.35 15.15 8.05
N LEU A 42 -13.23 14.69 7.17
CA LEU A 42 -14.32 15.48 6.57
C LEU A 42 -15.67 14.96 7.07
N ARG A 43 -16.61 15.88 7.31
CA ARG A 43 -18.02 15.54 7.56
C ARG A 43 -18.81 15.66 6.26
N LEU A 44 -19.55 14.61 5.93
CA LEU A 44 -20.45 14.56 4.78
C LEU A 44 -21.89 14.46 5.27
N ASP A 45 -22.83 14.91 4.44
CA ASP A 45 -24.25 14.71 4.68
C ASP A 45 -24.58 13.21 4.84
N ALA A 46 -25.51 12.91 5.76
CA ALA A 46 -25.85 11.54 6.11
C ALA A 46 -26.48 10.78 4.94
N ALA A 47 -27.35 11.41 4.15
CA ALA A 47 -28.01 10.78 3.01
C ALA A 47 -27.02 10.51 1.87
N VAL A 48 -26.06 11.42 1.64
CA VAL A 48 -24.98 11.18 0.68
C VAL A 48 -24.16 9.96 1.07
N LEU A 49 -23.75 9.89 2.33
CA LEU A 49 -22.92 8.80 2.83
C LEU A 49 -23.67 7.46 2.81
N ASP A 50 -24.96 7.47 3.13
CA ASP A 50 -25.82 6.30 3.06
C ASP A 50 -26.00 5.78 1.62
N GLY A 51 -26.29 6.69 0.68
CA GLY A 51 -26.41 6.37 -0.73
C GLY A 51 -25.13 5.72 -1.29
N PHE A 52 -23.95 6.24 -0.93
CA PHE A 52 -22.70 5.60 -1.32
C PHE A 52 -22.51 4.25 -0.61
N ARG A 53 -22.77 4.11 0.69
CA ARG A 53 -22.65 2.81 1.38
C ARG A 53 -23.55 1.74 0.79
N ALA A 54 -24.76 2.08 0.36
CA ALA A 54 -25.70 1.18 -0.28
C ALA A 54 -25.18 0.59 -1.60
N THR A 55 -24.23 1.25 -2.27
CA THR A 55 -23.56 0.72 -3.47
C THR A 55 -22.60 -0.44 -3.17
N GLY A 56 -22.43 -0.83 -1.91
CA GLY A 56 -21.66 -2.00 -1.49
C GLY A 56 -20.14 -1.74 -1.41
N PRO A 57 -19.33 -2.82 -1.34
CA PRO A 57 -17.89 -2.73 -1.19
C PRO A 57 -17.26 -1.78 -2.21
N GLY A 58 -16.29 -0.98 -1.77
CA GLY A 58 -15.62 0.01 -2.62
C GLY A 58 -16.31 1.38 -2.73
N TRP A 59 -17.35 1.64 -1.95
CA TRP A 59 -18.07 2.93 -1.97
C TRP A 59 -17.16 4.15 -1.72
N GLN A 60 -16.11 4.01 -0.89
CA GLN A 60 -15.11 5.06 -0.66
C GLN A 60 -14.33 5.42 -1.93
N SER A 61 -14.03 4.44 -2.79
CA SER A 61 -13.39 4.69 -4.07
C SER A 61 -14.36 5.35 -5.06
N ARG A 62 -15.65 4.99 -5.01
CA ARG A 62 -16.69 5.62 -5.84
C ARG A 62 -16.89 7.09 -5.48
N ILE A 63 -17.06 7.42 -4.20
CA ILE A 63 -17.22 8.83 -3.79
C ILE A 63 -15.98 9.65 -4.17
N ASN A 64 -14.77 9.10 -4.03
CA ASN A 64 -13.57 9.79 -4.48
C ASN A 64 -13.55 10.01 -6.01
N ALA A 65 -14.05 9.06 -6.81
CA ALA A 65 -14.16 9.23 -8.25
C ALA A 65 -15.17 10.34 -8.63
N GLU A 66 -16.32 10.41 -7.95
CA GLU A 66 -17.30 11.47 -8.19
C GLU A 66 -16.76 12.85 -7.79
N LEU A 67 -16.00 12.95 -6.69
CA LEU A 67 -15.32 14.19 -6.30
C LEU A 67 -14.28 14.64 -7.34
N ARG A 68 -13.53 13.69 -7.94
CA ARG A 68 -12.60 14.00 -9.04
C ARG A 68 -13.33 14.53 -10.27
N LYS A 69 -14.42 13.85 -10.68
CA LYS A 69 -15.27 14.30 -11.80
C LYS A 69 -15.81 15.71 -11.57
N ALA A 70 -16.29 16.02 -10.36
CA ALA A 70 -16.80 17.34 -10.00
C ALA A 70 -15.75 18.45 -10.13
N LEU A 71 -14.47 18.11 -9.97
CA LEU A 71 -13.33 19.03 -10.13
C LEU A 71 -12.69 18.99 -11.53
N GLY A 72 -13.15 18.10 -12.43
CA GLY A 72 -12.55 17.90 -13.75
C GLY A 72 -11.19 17.20 -13.74
N LEU A 73 -10.94 16.35 -12.73
CA LEU A 73 -9.69 15.59 -12.53
C LEU A 73 -9.75 14.13 -12.99
#